data_AF-A0A967P5K6-F1
#
_entry.id   AF-A0A967P5K6-F1
#
_cell.length_a   1.000
_cell.length_b   1.000
_cell.length_c   1.000
_cell.angle_alpha   90.00
_cell.angle_beta   90.00
_cell.angle_gamma   90.00
#
_symmetry.space_group_name_H-M   'P 1'
#
loop_
_entity.id
_entity.type
_entity.pdbx_description
1 polymer ?
#
loop_
_entity_poly.entity_id
_entity_poly.type
_entity_poly.pdbx_seq_one_letter_code
_entity_poly.pdbx_strand_id
1 'polypeptide(L)'
;KSEHDKLSTKIEKSVKEVFPEIKVIPRPVEFMENQVKRVNSELDLIAGIKSGKTPLDIIRKLSTIIPHSNSVTFDELNFIDDRTVKLKGKSRSYDDITKVEKSLNDSGVFENVVRNSAGSALDRIKFEISLEII
;
A
#
# COMPACT_ATOMS: atom_id res chain seq x y z
N LYS A 1 -6.69 5.35 -48.44
CA LYS A 1 -7.07 5.37 -47.00
C LYS A 1 -6.06 4.51 -46.25
N SER A 2 -5.35 5.11 -45.29
CA SER A 2 -4.18 4.54 -44.61
C SER A 2 -4.61 3.41 -43.65
N GLU A 3 -3.77 2.39 -43.45
CA GLU A 3 -4.03 1.30 -42.50
C GLU A 3 -4.22 1.79 -41.06
N HIS A 4 -3.62 2.93 -40.72
CA HIS A 4 -3.82 3.62 -39.44
C HIS A 4 -5.28 4.01 -39.18
N ASP A 5 -6.01 4.44 -40.22
CA ASP A 5 -7.41 4.87 -40.09
C ASP A 5 -8.33 3.67 -39.79
N LYS A 6 -8.01 2.51 -40.39
CA LYS A 6 -8.75 1.26 -40.16
C LYS A 6 -8.53 0.73 -38.76
N LEU A 7 -7.29 0.83 -38.24
CA LEU A 7 -6.96 0.39 -36.89
C LEU A 7 -7.64 1.29 -35.84
N SER A 8 -7.62 2.62 -36.03
CA SER A 8 -8.29 3.56 -35.13
C SER A 8 -9.79 3.33 -35.06
N THR A 9 -10.43 3.06 -36.21
CA THR A 9 -11.87 2.77 -36.26
C THR A 9 -12.22 1.47 -35.53
N LYS A 10 -11.35 0.46 -35.59
CA LYS A 10 -11.56 -0.83 -34.93
C LYS A 10 -11.44 -0.69 -33.40
N ILE A 11 -10.48 0.11 -32.94
CA ILE A 11 -10.30 0.44 -31.52
C ILE A 11 -11.51 1.21 -30.99
N GLU A 12 -11.96 2.25 -31.70
CA GLU A 12 -13.16 3.03 -31.31
C GLU A 12 -14.42 2.15 -31.19
N LYS A 13 -14.59 1.19 -32.10
CA LYS A 13 -15.72 0.27 -32.07
C LYS A 13 -15.68 -0.64 -30.84
N SER A 14 -14.53 -1.25 -30.54
CA SER A 14 -14.38 -2.10 -29.36
C SER A 14 -14.54 -1.33 -28.05
N VAL A 15 -14.10 -0.08 -27.99
CA VAL A 15 -14.26 0.76 -26.79
C VAL A 15 -15.73 1.13 -26.54
N LYS A 16 -16.48 1.44 -27.61
CA LYS A 16 -17.93 1.72 -27.50
C LYS A 16 -18.76 0.49 -27.12
N GLU A 17 -18.34 -0.71 -27.52
CA GLU A 17 -19.00 -1.97 -27.14
C GLU A 17 -18.83 -2.28 -25.64
N VAL A 18 -17.69 -1.91 -25.04
CA VAL A 18 -17.41 -2.15 -23.61
C VAL A 18 -17.96 -1.02 -22.71
N PHE A 19 -18.01 0.22 -23.21
CA PHE A 19 -18.43 1.39 -22.42
C PHE A 19 -19.49 2.23 -23.17
N PRO A 20 -20.76 1.79 -23.22
CA PRO A 20 -21.82 2.41 -24.02
C PRO A 20 -22.22 3.83 -23.55
N GLU A 21 -21.83 4.24 -22.34
CA GLU A 21 -22.20 5.54 -21.75
C GLU A 21 -21.32 6.71 -22.23
N ILE A 22 -20.23 6.44 -22.96
CA ILE A 22 -19.22 7.46 -23.27
C ILE A 22 -19.39 7.98 -24.70
N LYS A 23 -19.92 9.21 -24.81
CA LYS A 23 -20.30 9.82 -26.10
C LYS A 23 -19.13 10.33 -26.94
N VAL A 24 -18.02 10.76 -26.33
CA VAL A 24 -16.80 11.21 -27.05
C VAL A 24 -15.57 10.84 -26.23
N ILE A 25 -14.66 10.06 -26.81
CA ILE A 25 -13.39 9.69 -26.18
C ILE A 25 -12.27 10.36 -26.98
N PRO A 26 -11.69 11.46 -26.48
CA PRO A 26 -10.68 12.21 -27.23
C PRO A 26 -9.36 11.43 -27.40
N ARG A 27 -9.12 10.40 -26.57
CA ARG A 27 -7.95 9.49 -26.66
C ARG A 27 -8.30 8.09 -26.15
N PRO A 28 -8.74 7.18 -27.04
CA PRO A 28 -9.25 5.86 -26.67
C PRO A 28 -8.27 4.99 -25.87
N VAL A 29 -6.98 5.08 -26.18
CA VAL A 29 -5.92 4.28 -25.53
C VAL A 29 -5.70 4.72 -24.09
N GLU A 30 -5.53 6.02 -23.84
CA GLU A 30 -5.34 6.54 -22.47
C GLU A 30 -6.55 6.27 -21.57
N PHE A 31 -7.77 6.32 -22.14
CA PHE A 31 -8.98 5.97 -21.41
C PHE A 31 -8.99 4.47 -21.04
N MET A 32 -8.66 3.59 -21.98
CA MET A 32 -8.57 2.14 -21.72
C MET A 32 -7.49 1.82 -20.68
N GLU A 33 -6.29 2.42 -20.78
CA GLU A 33 -5.22 2.20 -19.81
C GLU A 33 -5.63 2.60 -18.39
N ASN A 34 -6.37 3.71 -18.25
CA ASN A 34 -6.87 4.14 -16.95
C ASN A 34 -7.97 3.21 -16.40
N GLN A 35 -8.86 2.69 -17.25
CA GLN A 35 -9.86 1.71 -16.84
C GLN A 35 -9.20 0.37 -16.45
N VAL A 36 -8.21 -0.08 -17.21
CA VAL A 36 -7.44 -1.29 -16.90
C VAL A 36 -6.68 -1.13 -15.59
N LYS A 37 -6.03 0.02 -15.36
CA LYS A 37 -5.38 0.33 -14.08
C LYS A 37 -6.37 0.27 -12.92
N ARG A 38 -7.56 0.85 -13.07
CA ARG A 38 -8.59 0.85 -12.03
C ARG A 38 -9.08 -0.57 -11.71
N VAL A 39 -9.38 -1.36 -12.75
CA VAL A 39 -9.82 -2.76 -12.58
C VAL A 39 -8.72 -3.60 -11.93
N ASN A 40 -7.45 -3.41 -12.32
CA ASN A 40 -6.34 -4.10 -11.67
C ASN A 40 -6.19 -3.69 -10.20
N SER A 41 -6.31 -2.39 -9.86
CA SER A 41 -6.30 -1.95 -8.46
C SER A 41 -7.44 -2.53 -7.63
N GLU A 42 -8.65 -2.67 -8.20
CA GLU A 42 -9.78 -3.32 -7.52
C GLU A 42 -9.54 -4.84 -7.38
N LEU A 43 -8.90 -5.47 -8.35
CA LEU A 43 -8.51 -6.89 -8.30
C LEU A 43 -7.38 -7.15 -7.31
N ASP A 44 -6.42 -6.24 -7.14
CA ASP A 44 -5.34 -6.34 -6.15
C ASP A 44 -5.90 -6.30 -4.72
N LEU A 45 -6.89 -5.44 -4.47
CA LEU A 45 -7.64 -5.42 -3.19
C LEU A 45 -8.34 -6.77 -2.91
N ILE A 46 -8.84 -7.44 -3.95
CA ILE A 46 -9.47 -8.77 -3.85
C ILE A 46 -8.42 -9.88 -3.75
N ALA A 47 -7.26 -9.73 -4.39
CA ALA A 47 -6.15 -10.67 -4.32
C ALA A 47 -5.53 -10.71 -2.92
N GLY A 48 -5.46 -9.57 -2.22
CA GLY A 48 -5.11 -9.49 -0.80
C GLY A 48 -6.05 -10.30 0.13
N ILE A 49 -7.27 -10.62 -0.32
CA ILE A 49 -8.19 -11.52 0.38
C ILE A 49 -7.85 -12.99 0.11
N LYS A 50 -7.35 -13.33 -1.09
CA LYS A 50 -6.99 -14.72 -1.48
C LYS A 50 -5.67 -15.20 -0.88
N SER A 51 -4.74 -14.31 -0.53
CA SER A 51 -3.48 -14.64 0.15
C SER A 51 -3.63 -14.82 1.68
N GLY A 52 -4.85 -14.65 2.22
CA GLY A 52 -5.17 -15.01 3.61
C GLY A 52 -4.63 -14.07 4.68
N LYS A 53 -3.97 -12.97 4.31
CA LYS A 53 -3.53 -11.92 5.23
C LYS A 53 -4.19 -10.61 4.83
N THR A 54 -5.35 -10.34 5.42
CA THR A 54 -6.02 -9.06 5.18
C THR A 54 -5.24 -7.92 5.85
N PRO A 55 -5.32 -6.68 5.34
CA PRO A 55 -4.81 -5.50 6.04
C PRO A 55 -5.27 -5.43 7.50
N LEU A 56 -6.50 -5.88 7.79
CA LEU A 56 -7.07 -5.94 9.12
C LEU A 56 -6.38 -6.97 10.02
N ASP A 57 -5.98 -8.13 9.48
CA ASP A 57 -5.19 -9.13 10.21
C ASP A 57 -3.81 -8.60 10.58
N ILE A 58 -3.19 -7.82 9.69
CA ILE A 58 -1.89 -7.20 9.94
C ILE A 58 -2.01 -6.16 11.05
N ILE A 59 -3.04 -5.31 11.01
CA ILE A 59 -3.33 -4.35 12.08
C ILE A 59 -3.57 -5.07 13.41
N ARG A 60 -4.35 -6.16 13.41
CA ARG A 60 -4.60 -6.97 14.61
C ARG A 60 -3.32 -7.60 15.15
N LYS A 61 -2.42 -8.09 14.29
CA LYS A 61 -1.14 -8.64 14.71
C LYS A 61 -0.23 -7.55 15.30
N LEU A 62 -0.14 -6.40 14.64
CA LEU A 62 0.63 -5.26 15.13
C LEU A 62 0.18 -4.82 16.52
N SER A 63 -1.13 -4.76 16.79
CA SER A 63 -1.65 -4.40 18.10
C SER A 63 -1.32 -5.43 19.20
N THR A 64 -1.09 -6.70 18.85
CA THR A 64 -0.65 -7.74 19.80
C THR A 64 0.87 -7.80 19.99
N ILE A 65 1.65 -7.44 18.97
CA ILE A 65 3.12 -7.53 18.99
C ILE A 65 3.73 -6.30 19.65
N ILE A 66 3.18 -5.13 19.34
CA ILE A 66 3.67 -3.87 19.90
C ILE A 66 3.33 -3.88 21.39
N PRO A 67 4.34 -3.87 22.28
CA PRO A 67 4.08 -3.85 23.71
C PRO A 67 3.23 -2.62 24.04
N HIS A 68 2.28 -2.77 24.97
CA HIS A 68 1.52 -1.67 25.56
C HIS A 68 2.44 -0.75 26.37
N SER A 69 3.33 -0.05 25.66
CA SER A 69 4.26 0.90 26.21
C SER A 69 3.68 2.29 26.05
N ASN A 70 3.53 3.00 27.16
CA ASN A 70 3.08 4.38 27.16
C ASN A 70 4.08 5.35 26.51
N SER A 71 5.27 4.89 26.14
CA SER A 71 6.33 5.73 25.58
C SER A 71 6.37 5.77 24.06
N VAL A 72 5.68 4.86 23.36
CA VAL A 72 5.62 4.80 21.89
C VAL A 72 4.17 4.99 21.42
N THR A 73 3.99 5.88 20.45
CA THR A 73 2.69 6.14 19.82
C THR A 73 2.84 6.06 18.31
N PHE A 74 1.98 5.31 17.65
CA PHE A 74 1.93 5.24 16.19
C PHE A 74 0.89 6.24 15.68
N ASP A 75 1.31 7.14 14.82
CA ASP A 75 0.44 8.18 14.23
C ASP A 75 -0.11 7.73 12.88
N GLU A 76 0.67 6.98 12.09
CA GLU A 76 0.29 6.55 10.74
C GLU A 76 0.71 5.10 10.48
N LEU A 77 -0.17 4.37 9.79
CA LEU A 77 0.08 3.05 9.23
C LEU A 77 -0.36 3.09 7.76
N ASN A 78 0.58 2.86 6.85
CA ASN A 78 0.34 2.89 5.41
C ASN A 78 0.80 1.59 4.77
N PHE A 79 -0.08 0.96 3.98
CA PHE A 79 0.30 -0.13 3.10
C PHE A 79 0.86 0.49 1.82
N ILE A 80 2.15 0.24 1.54
CA ILE A 80 2.80 0.73 0.32
C ILE A 80 2.47 -0.20 -0.85
N ASP A 81 2.38 -1.49 -0.57
CA ASP A 81 1.96 -2.57 -1.46
C ASP A 81 1.40 -3.74 -0.62
N ASP A 82 1.18 -4.90 -1.24
CA ASP A 82 0.60 -6.09 -0.60
C ASP A 82 1.49 -6.73 0.48
N ARG A 83 2.77 -6.35 0.54
CA ARG A 83 3.78 -6.93 1.46
C ARG A 83 4.47 -5.88 2.32
N THR A 84 4.44 -4.61 1.93
CA THR A 84 5.19 -3.56 2.60
C THR A 84 4.28 -2.66 3.41
N VAL A 85 4.52 -2.59 4.72
CA VAL A 85 3.82 -1.70 5.65
C VAL A 85 4.78 -0.67 6.20
N LYS A 86 4.40 0.59 6.11
CA LYS A 86 5.14 1.71 6.69
C LYS A 86 4.43 2.21 7.94
N LEU A 87 5.13 2.19 9.06
CA LEU A 87 4.68 2.71 10.35
C LEU A 87 5.41 4.00 10.66
N LYS A 88 4.67 5.06 11.01
CA LYS A 88 5.24 6.27 11.58
C LYS A 88 4.74 6.48 12.99
N GLY A 89 5.63 6.92 13.85
CA GLY A 89 5.30 7.16 15.24
C GLY A 89 6.23 8.14 15.93
N LYS A 90 5.96 8.30 17.22
CA LYS A 90 6.70 9.14 18.15
C LYS A 90 7.05 8.34 19.38
N SER A 91 8.27 8.52 19.87
CA SER A 91 8.76 7.92 21.10
C SER A 91 9.36 8.97 22.04
N ARG A 92 9.42 8.66 23.34
CA ARG A 92 10.19 9.44 24.31
C ARG A 92 11.68 9.07 24.35
N SER A 93 12.06 7.90 23.82
CA SER A 93 13.46 7.42 23.81
C SER A 93 13.79 6.58 22.57
N TYR A 94 15.06 6.58 22.16
CA TYR A 94 15.57 5.69 21.11
C TYR A 94 15.57 4.21 21.55
N ASP A 95 15.72 3.96 22.86
CA ASP A 95 15.69 2.62 23.43
C ASP A 95 14.31 1.97 23.24
N ASP A 96 13.23 2.73 23.44
CA ASP A 96 11.87 2.24 23.24
C ASP A 96 11.57 1.92 21.77
N ILE A 97 12.11 2.71 20.83
CA ILE A 97 12.01 2.41 19.39
C ILE A 97 12.71 1.07 19.08
N THR A 98 13.89 0.87 19.68
CA THR A 98 14.68 -0.35 19.50
C THR A 98 13.98 -1.58 20.06
N LYS A 99 13.29 -1.45 21.22
CA LYS A 99 12.47 -2.52 21.78
C LYS A 99 11.31 -2.90 20.86
N VAL A 100 10.64 -1.90 20.28
CA VAL A 100 9.55 -2.13 19.30
C VAL A 100 10.06 -2.88 18.07
N GLU A 101 11.20 -2.47 17.51
CA GLU A 101 11.80 -3.17 16.36
C GLU A 101 12.19 -4.60 16.68
N LYS A 102 12.74 -4.82 17.87
CA LYS A 102 13.05 -6.17 18.33
C LYS A 102 11.77 -7.01 18.44
N SER A 103 10.70 -6.49 19.04
CA SER A 103 9.42 -7.19 19.12
C SER A 103 8.82 -7.50 17.75
N LEU A 104 8.95 -6.57 16.79
CA LEU A 104 8.49 -6.77 15.42
C LEU A 104 9.31 -7.85 14.70
N ASN A 105 10.63 -7.85 14.84
CA ASN A 105 11.52 -8.90 14.30
C ASN A 105 11.23 -10.28 14.94
N ASP A 106 11.11 -10.33 16.27
CA ASP A 106 10.91 -11.57 17.03
C ASP A 106 9.50 -12.18 16.80
N SER A 107 8.58 -11.43 16.18
CA SER A 107 7.20 -11.89 15.94
C SER A 107 7.08 -13.02 14.92
N GLY A 108 8.07 -13.18 14.03
CA GLY A 108 8.01 -14.14 12.92
C GLY A 108 6.90 -13.84 11.89
N VAL A 109 6.33 -12.63 11.89
CA VAL A 109 5.31 -12.19 10.94
C VAL A 109 5.92 -11.45 9.75
N PHE A 110 7.05 -10.79 9.99
CA PHE A 110 7.74 -9.95 9.03
C PHE A 110 9.05 -10.60 8.63
N GLU A 111 9.34 -10.59 7.33
CA GLU A 111 10.61 -11.05 6.76
C GLU A 111 11.72 -10.03 7.06
N ASN A 112 11.36 -8.75 7.07
CA ASN A 112 12.31 -7.65 7.27
C ASN A 112 11.67 -6.50 8.05
N VAL A 113 12.46 -5.88 8.93
CA VAL A 113 12.06 -4.73 9.75
C VAL A 113 13.18 -3.70 9.68
N VAL A 114 12.92 -2.55 9.05
CA VAL A 114 13.92 -1.53 8.79
C VAL A 114 13.50 -0.18 9.37
N ARG A 115 14.37 0.41 10.20
CA ARG A 115 14.23 1.80 10.66
C ARG A 115 14.70 2.73 9.55
N ASN A 116 13.77 3.43 8.90
CA ASN A 116 14.11 4.35 7.81
C ASN A 116 14.61 5.69 8.34
N SER A 117 14.04 6.16 9.45
CA SER A 117 14.43 7.41 10.07
C SER A 117 14.10 7.42 11.55
N ALA A 118 14.93 8.12 12.31
CA ALA A 118 14.62 8.55 13.66
C ALA A 118 15.26 9.91 13.90
N GLY A 119 14.46 10.89 14.30
CA GLY A 119 14.91 12.27 14.47
C GLY A 119 14.16 12.98 15.58
N SER A 120 14.89 13.81 16.33
CA SER A 120 14.31 14.63 17.40
C SER A 120 13.43 15.72 16.81
N ALA A 121 12.16 15.78 17.23
CA ALA A 121 11.23 16.84 16.88
C ALA A 121 10.59 17.40 18.15
N LEU A 122 11.00 18.62 18.53
CA LEU A 122 10.58 19.31 19.76
C LEU A 122 10.92 18.50 21.02
N ASP A 123 9.98 17.66 21.49
CA ASP A 123 10.05 16.91 22.75
C ASP A 123 9.94 15.38 22.57
N ARG A 124 9.81 14.91 21.33
CA ARG A 124 9.70 13.47 21.03
C ARG A 124 10.55 13.10 19.82
N ILE A 125 10.98 11.85 19.79
CA ILE A 125 11.69 11.28 18.66
C ILE A 125 10.64 10.77 17.68
N LYS A 126 10.54 11.40 16.51
CA LYS A 126 9.75 10.87 15.40
C LYS A 126 10.53 9.76 14.74
N PHE A 127 9.87 8.67 14.40
CA PHE A 127 10.49 7.55 13.73
C PHE A 127 9.58 6.99 12.64
N GLU A 128 10.22 6.29 11.71
CA GLU A 128 9.56 5.55 10.65
C GLU A 128 10.19 4.16 10.52
N ILE A 129 9.35 3.14 10.50
CA ILE A 129 9.73 1.74 10.32
C ILE A 129 9.02 1.18 9.09
N SER A 130 9.76 0.57 8.18
CA SER A 130 9.23 -0.27 7.12
C SER A 130 9.24 -1.73 7.56
N LEU A 131 8.17 -2.45 7.23
CA LEU A 131 7.96 -3.86 7.52
C LEU A 131 7.65 -4.59 6.21
N GLU A 132 8.34 -5.68 5.94
CA GLU A 132 8.04 -6.58 4.82
C GLU A 132 7.39 -7.86 5.38
N ILE A 133 6.22 -8.21 4.87
CA ILE A 133 5.42 -9.35 5.32
C ILE A 133 5.85 -10.61 4.57
N ILE A 134 6.01 -11.71 5.32
CA ILE A 134 6.30 -13.05 4.79
C ILE A 134 5.18 -13.55 3.86
#